data_AF-A0A9P0HN39-F1
#
_entry.id   AF-A0A9P0HN39-F1
#
_cell.length_a   1.000
_cell.length_b   1.000
_cell.length_c   1.000
_cell.angle_alpha   90.00
_cell.angle_beta   90.00
_cell.angle_gamma   90.00
#
_symmetry.space_group_name_H-M   'P 1'
#
loop_
_entity.id
_entity.type
_entity.pdbx_description
1 polymer ?
#
loop_
_entity_poly.entity_id
_entity_poly.type
_entity_poly.pdbx_seq_one_letter_code
_entity_poly.pdbx_strand_id
1 'polypeptide(L)'
;MLSPIQMIFAHISRFFRRKVVLFIILFCSIGYFILNFVIEPHFSSTSDMENTNFINFDKLIWHSDDEPADNSSAVITCRNSVQGKSLVVDDRGYVCSRFHVLGTGCCDLKAKNVRYSCETCKGNGCCSIYEFCVSCCLQPNKKELLQGVLRRAPSTFHVVFASVTDHYELCLAKCRTSSLSVQHENSYRDPTAKHCFTDAVS
;
A
#
# COMPACT_ATOMS: atom_id res chain seq x y z
N MET A 1 39.33 67.63 14.85
CA MET A 1 40.15 66.40 14.90
C MET A 1 39.43 65.41 15.81
N LEU A 2 38.72 64.42 15.25
CA LEU A 2 38.06 63.39 16.06
C LEU A 2 39.11 62.38 16.54
N SER A 3 38.98 61.96 17.80
CA SER A 3 39.90 61.04 18.48
C SER A 3 39.95 59.66 17.80
N PRO A 4 41.08 58.94 17.84
CA PRO A 4 41.23 57.61 17.22
C PRO A 4 40.20 56.57 17.73
N ILE A 5 39.61 56.80 18.90
CA ILE A 5 38.57 55.98 19.53
C ILE A 5 37.23 56.06 18.77
N GLN A 6 36.88 57.22 18.21
CA GLN A 6 35.62 57.43 17.48
C GLN A 6 35.59 56.72 16.12
N MET A 7 36.75 56.56 15.48
CA MET A 7 36.89 55.85 14.19
C MET A 7 36.72 54.33 14.35
N ILE A 8 37.22 53.76 15.46
CA ILE A 8 37.09 52.33 15.81
C ILE A 8 35.63 51.99 16.14
N PHE A 9 34.95 52.83 16.91
CA PHE A 9 33.54 52.66 17.25
C PHE A 9 32.62 52.67 16.02
N ALA A 10 32.91 53.53 15.04
CA ALA A 10 32.14 53.60 13.79
C ALA A 10 32.30 52.32 12.94
N HIS A 11 33.52 51.77 12.87
CA HIS A 11 33.82 50.54 12.14
C HIS A 11 33.22 49.30 12.83
N ILE A 12 33.31 49.23 14.17
CA ILE A 12 32.65 48.21 14.99
C ILE A 12 31.13 48.30 14.80
N SER A 13 30.53 49.49 14.81
CA SER A 13 29.08 49.66 14.61
C SER A 13 28.62 49.21 13.22
N ARG A 14 29.43 49.38 12.16
CA ARG A 14 29.13 48.91 10.80
C ARG A 14 29.25 47.39 10.70
N PHE A 15 30.26 46.80 11.34
CA PHE A 15 30.41 45.35 11.43
C PHE A 15 29.26 44.71 12.22
N PHE A 16 28.90 45.32 13.34
CA PHE A 16 27.76 44.90 14.17
C PHE A 16 26.44 45.03 13.41
N ARG A 17 26.18 46.13 12.70
CA ARG A 17 24.95 46.29 11.91
C ARG A 17 24.81 45.22 10.82
N ARG A 18 25.88 44.89 10.08
CA ARG A 18 25.82 43.83 9.04
C ARG A 18 25.66 42.43 9.64
N LYS A 19 26.38 42.13 10.72
CA LYS A 19 26.31 40.82 11.38
C LYS A 19 24.98 40.63 12.14
N VAL A 20 24.45 41.68 12.75
CA VAL A 20 23.13 41.68 13.41
C VAL A 20 22.01 41.47 12.41
N VAL A 21 22.07 42.10 11.22
CA VAL A 21 21.07 41.85 10.16
C VAL A 21 21.12 40.38 9.72
N LEU A 22 22.31 39.80 9.55
CA LEU A 22 22.45 38.37 9.21
C LEU A 22 21.93 37.45 10.34
N PHE A 23 22.17 37.79 11.60
CA PHE A 23 21.61 37.07 12.73
C PHE A 23 20.08 37.14 12.77
N ILE A 24 19.49 38.31 12.51
CA ILE A 24 18.03 38.48 12.46
C ILE A 24 17.43 37.60 11.35
N ILE A 25 18.02 37.60 10.15
CA ILE A 25 17.55 36.75 9.04
C ILE A 25 17.63 35.26 9.41
N LEU A 26 18.73 34.83 10.03
CA LEU A 26 18.91 33.45 10.49
C LEU A 26 17.85 33.08 11.54
N PHE A 27 17.63 33.92 12.54
CA PHE A 27 16.64 33.66 13.58
C PHE A 27 15.20 33.71 13.05
N CYS A 28 14.87 34.59 12.12
CA CYS A 28 13.57 34.60 11.44
C CYS A 28 13.38 33.33 10.59
N SER A 29 14.41 32.87 9.89
CA SER A 29 14.36 31.64 9.09
C SER A 29 14.23 30.39 9.97
N ILE A 30 14.97 30.32 11.09
CA ILE A 30 14.84 29.25 12.07
C ILE A 30 13.46 29.32 12.75
N GLY A 31 12.98 30.50 13.14
CA GLY A 31 11.66 30.67 13.73
C GLY A 31 10.54 30.27 12.76
N TYR A 32 10.65 30.62 11.48
CA TYR A 32 9.73 30.17 10.43
C TYR A 32 9.81 28.66 10.21
N PHE A 33 11.01 28.07 10.22
CA PHE A 33 11.20 26.62 10.14
C PHE A 33 10.59 25.92 11.35
N ILE A 34 10.83 26.39 12.58
CA ILE A 34 10.26 25.83 13.80
C ILE A 34 8.74 26.02 13.83
N LEU A 35 8.21 27.16 13.40
CA LEU A 35 6.76 27.38 13.29
C LEU A 35 6.16 26.44 12.25
N ASN A 36 6.75 26.29 11.06
CA ASN A 36 6.26 25.31 10.08
C ASN A 36 6.46 23.89 10.55
N PHE A 37 7.48 23.56 11.32
CA PHE A 37 7.72 22.23 11.85
C PHE A 37 6.81 21.88 13.03
N VAL A 38 6.37 22.89 13.79
CA VAL A 38 5.39 22.75 14.89
C VAL A 38 3.95 22.79 14.36
N ILE A 39 3.71 23.48 13.24
CA ILE A 39 2.39 23.58 12.57
C ILE A 39 2.21 22.48 11.51
N GLU A 40 3.27 21.98 10.88
CA GLU A 40 3.25 20.68 10.21
C GLU A 40 3.14 19.60 11.29
N PRO A 41 2.30 18.58 11.06
CA PRO A 41 2.15 17.48 11.99
C PRO A 41 3.47 16.70 12.03
N HIS A 42 4.36 17.03 12.96
CA HIS A 42 5.61 16.31 13.12
C HIS A 42 5.32 14.90 13.64
N PHE A 43 5.44 13.96 12.71
CA PHE A 43 5.88 12.58 12.85
C PHE A 43 6.77 12.39 14.09
N SER A 44 6.16 12.06 15.24
CA SER A 44 6.85 11.83 16.50
C SER A 44 7.49 10.44 16.51
N SER A 45 8.78 10.40 16.18
CA SER A 45 9.63 9.29 16.57
C SER A 45 9.89 9.39 18.08
N THR A 46 9.48 8.35 18.82
CA THR A 46 9.95 8.01 20.17
C THR A 46 9.27 8.72 21.36
N SER A 47 7.95 8.58 21.51
CA SER A 47 7.30 8.41 22.84
C SER A 47 5.83 7.97 22.78
N ASP A 48 5.37 7.33 21.70
CA ASP A 48 4.02 6.76 21.61
C ASP A 48 4.09 5.27 21.31
N MET A 49 4.65 4.52 22.26
CA MET A 49 4.55 3.06 22.32
C MET A 49 3.17 2.67 22.86
N GLU A 50 2.07 3.12 22.24
CA GLU A 50 0.73 2.52 22.46
C GLU A 50 -0.44 2.99 21.57
N ASN A 51 -0.37 4.06 20.76
CA ASN A 51 -1.61 4.62 20.18
C ASN A 51 -1.57 5.18 18.75
N THR A 52 -0.63 4.77 17.90
CA THR A 52 -0.81 4.90 16.45
C THR A 52 -1.69 3.76 15.97
N ASN A 53 -3.00 3.94 16.17
CA ASN A 53 -4.11 3.25 15.50
C ASN A 53 -3.69 1.96 14.79
N PHE A 54 -3.88 0.84 15.49
CA PHE A 54 -4.21 -0.45 14.85
C PHE A 54 -5.06 -0.12 13.64
N ILE A 55 -4.54 -0.30 12.43
CA ILE A 55 -5.36 -0.23 11.23
C ILE A 55 -6.42 -1.29 11.46
N ASN A 56 -7.63 -0.84 11.78
CA ASN A 56 -8.75 -1.72 12.07
C ASN A 56 -9.12 -2.38 10.75
N PHE A 57 -8.42 -3.48 10.44
CA PHE A 57 -8.77 -4.41 9.37
C PHE A 57 -10.21 -4.91 9.51
N ASP A 58 -10.84 -4.69 10.66
CA ASP A 58 -12.27 -4.81 10.90
C ASP A 58 -13.13 -3.96 9.95
N LYS A 59 -12.58 -2.87 9.38
CA LYS A 59 -13.26 -2.04 8.36
C LYS A 59 -13.07 -2.56 6.92
N LEU A 60 -12.27 -3.60 6.70
CA LEU A 60 -12.06 -4.15 5.36
C LEU A 60 -13.39 -4.65 4.78
N ILE A 61 -13.74 -4.18 3.59
CA ILE A 61 -14.94 -4.64 2.88
C ILE A 61 -14.63 -6.02 2.30
N TRP A 62 -15.23 -7.05 2.88
CA TRP A 62 -15.11 -8.42 2.40
C TRP A 62 -16.05 -8.66 1.23
N HIS A 63 -15.54 -9.28 0.18
CA HIS A 63 -16.38 -9.75 -0.92
C HIS A 63 -17.36 -10.81 -0.38
N SER A 64 -18.66 -10.58 -0.54
CA SER A 64 -19.71 -11.57 -0.28
C SER A 64 -20.11 -12.23 -1.60
N ASP A 65 -20.65 -13.45 -1.53
CA ASP A 65 -21.17 -14.19 -2.70
C ASP A 65 -22.46 -13.57 -3.29
N ASP A 66 -22.80 -12.34 -2.88
CA ASP A 66 -23.99 -11.64 -3.32
C ASP A 66 -23.75 -11.13 -4.75
N GLU A 67 -23.96 -12.03 -5.71
CA GLU A 67 -24.15 -11.66 -7.10
C GLU A 67 -25.28 -10.62 -7.16
N PRO A 68 -25.06 -9.42 -7.71
CA PRO A 68 -26.15 -8.51 -7.95
C PRO A 68 -27.14 -9.23 -8.87
N ALA A 69 -28.32 -9.54 -8.34
CA ALA A 69 -29.40 -10.08 -9.13
C ALA A 69 -29.58 -9.19 -10.37
N ASP A 70 -29.63 -9.82 -11.53
CA ASP A 70 -29.79 -9.24 -12.89
C ASP A 70 -31.03 -8.32 -13.05
N ASN A 71 -31.77 -8.10 -11.95
CA ASN A 71 -32.92 -7.21 -11.83
C ASN A 71 -32.57 -5.76 -11.48
N SER A 72 -31.30 -5.43 -11.20
CA SER A 72 -30.89 -4.02 -11.11
C SER A 72 -30.40 -3.55 -12.48
N SER A 73 -31.08 -2.56 -13.06
CA SER A 73 -30.73 -1.90 -14.32
C SER A 73 -29.41 -1.11 -14.28
N ALA A 74 -28.55 -1.37 -13.28
CA ALA A 74 -27.25 -0.75 -13.13
C ALA A 74 -26.23 -1.53 -13.97
N VAL A 75 -25.52 -0.81 -14.85
CA VAL A 75 -24.40 -1.40 -15.60
C VAL A 75 -23.34 -1.84 -14.60
N ILE A 76 -23.08 -3.14 -14.52
CA ILE A 76 -22.02 -3.71 -13.67
C ILE A 76 -20.67 -3.29 -14.27
N THR A 77 -19.84 -2.64 -13.45
CA THR A 77 -18.46 -2.30 -13.78
C THR A 77 -17.53 -3.02 -12.80
N CYS A 78 -16.40 -3.50 -13.30
CA CYS A 78 -15.44 -4.26 -12.49
C CYS A 78 -14.07 -3.61 -12.57
N ARG A 79 -13.34 -3.62 -11.45
CA ARG A 79 -11.88 -3.51 -11.48
C ARG A 79 -11.29 -4.84 -11.91
N ASN A 80 -10.12 -4.80 -12.52
CA ASN A 80 -9.38 -5.99 -12.89
C ASN A 80 -7.87 -5.82 -12.65
N SER A 81 -7.10 -6.88 -12.79
CA SER A 81 -5.68 -6.87 -12.43
C SER A 81 -4.84 -5.97 -13.35
N VAL A 82 -5.34 -5.57 -14.52
CA VAL A 82 -4.75 -4.75 -15.61
C VAL A 82 -3.43 -5.27 -16.20
N GLN A 83 -2.55 -5.82 -15.37
CA GLN A 83 -1.15 -6.16 -15.60
C GLN A 83 -0.93 -7.56 -16.19
N GLY A 84 -1.96 -8.38 -16.27
CA GLY A 84 -1.82 -9.74 -16.78
C GLY A 84 -1.53 -9.76 -18.28
N LYS A 85 -0.47 -10.48 -18.68
CA LYS A 85 -0.03 -10.59 -20.08
C LYS A 85 -1.04 -11.34 -20.96
N SER A 86 -1.65 -12.39 -20.41
CA SER A 86 -2.55 -13.30 -21.15
C SER A 86 -3.87 -13.55 -20.44
N LEU A 87 -3.83 -13.61 -19.11
CA LEU A 87 -4.99 -13.75 -18.24
C LEU A 87 -5.27 -12.42 -17.54
N VAL A 88 -6.51 -12.21 -17.15
CA VAL A 88 -6.97 -11.09 -16.34
C VAL A 88 -7.91 -11.66 -15.28
N VAL A 89 -7.81 -11.14 -14.06
CA VAL A 89 -8.77 -11.43 -12.97
C VAL A 89 -9.54 -10.15 -12.64
N ASP A 90 -10.86 -10.25 -12.49
CA ASP A 90 -11.71 -9.15 -12.05
C ASP A 90 -11.98 -9.18 -10.53
N ASP A 91 -12.55 -8.10 -10.01
CA ASP A 91 -12.89 -7.93 -8.58
C ASP A 91 -14.05 -8.82 -8.10
N ARG A 92 -14.71 -9.55 -9.01
CA ARG A 92 -15.66 -10.63 -8.74
C ARG A 92 -14.97 -12.01 -8.65
N GLY A 93 -13.68 -12.06 -8.95
CA GLY A 93 -12.85 -13.25 -8.88
C GLY A 93 -12.90 -14.15 -10.11
N TYR A 94 -13.48 -13.68 -11.23
CA TYR A 94 -13.41 -14.38 -12.50
C TYR A 94 -12.05 -14.16 -13.16
N VAL A 95 -11.45 -15.24 -13.66
CA VAL A 95 -10.25 -15.23 -14.48
C VAL A 95 -10.63 -15.57 -15.90
N CYS A 96 -10.26 -14.72 -16.84
CA CYS A 96 -10.50 -14.91 -18.26
C CYS A 96 -9.26 -14.53 -19.08
N SER A 97 -9.26 -14.89 -20.36
CA SER A 97 -8.28 -14.35 -21.29
C SER A 97 -8.45 -12.85 -21.41
N ARG A 98 -7.34 -12.12 -21.60
CA ARG A 98 -7.36 -10.67 -21.83
C ARG A 98 -8.27 -10.25 -22.99
N PHE A 99 -8.46 -11.12 -23.99
CA PHE A 99 -9.35 -10.86 -25.13
C PHE A 99 -10.84 -10.98 -24.79
N HIS A 100 -11.18 -11.57 -23.64
CA HIS A 100 -12.54 -11.76 -23.16
C HIS A 100 -12.89 -10.79 -22.02
N VAL A 101 -12.16 -9.69 -21.90
CA VAL A 101 -12.50 -8.60 -20.97
C VAL A 101 -13.48 -7.66 -21.67
N LEU A 102 -14.63 -7.42 -21.05
CA LEU A 102 -15.67 -6.53 -21.57
C LEU A 102 -15.25 -5.06 -21.40
N GLY A 103 -15.90 -4.16 -22.14
CA GLY A 103 -15.70 -2.71 -21.99
C GLY A 103 -16.01 -2.18 -20.58
N THR A 104 -16.74 -2.94 -19.77
CA THR A 104 -17.02 -2.67 -18.34
C THR A 104 -15.86 -3.02 -17.41
N GLY A 105 -14.79 -3.64 -17.92
CA GLY A 105 -13.65 -4.14 -17.15
C GLY A 105 -13.82 -5.54 -16.57
N CYS A 106 -15.03 -6.11 -16.63
CA CYS A 106 -15.34 -7.46 -16.16
C CYS A 106 -14.94 -8.55 -17.17
N CYS A 107 -14.77 -9.79 -16.70
CA CYS A 107 -14.68 -10.93 -17.59
C CYS A 107 -16.03 -11.25 -18.26
N ASP A 108 -16.00 -11.62 -19.54
CA ASP A 108 -17.19 -12.08 -20.27
C ASP A 108 -17.62 -13.47 -19.78
N LEU A 109 -18.78 -13.52 -19.14
CA LEU A 109 -19.37 -14.76 -18.60
C LEU A 109 -19.80 -15.74 -19.71
N LYS A 110 -19.99 -15.27 -20.95
CA LYS A 110 -20.33 -16.12 -22.10
C LYS A 110 -19.11 -16.81 -22.71
N ALA A 111 -17.91 -16.29 -22.45
CA ALA A 111 -16.66 -16.85 -22.91
C ALA A 111 -16.06 -17.78 -21.85
N LYS A 112 -14.97 -18.50 -22.19
CA LYS A 112 -14.25 -19.34 -21.23
C LYS A 112 -13.68 -18.47 -20.10
N ASN A 113 -14.19 -18.69 -18.90
CA ASN A 113 -13.75 -18.08 -17.65
C ASN A 113 -13.77 -19.13 -16.53
N VAL A 114 -13.07 -18.84 -15.43
CA VAL A 114 -13.15 -19.63 -14.20
C VAL A 114 -13.24 -18.67 -13.02
N ARG A 115 -14.11 -18.95 -12.05
CA ARG A 115 -14.23 -18.15 -10.84
C ARG A 115 -13.50 -18.81 -9.69
N TYR A 116 -12.78 -18.01 -8.91
CA TYR A 116 -12.13 -18.47 -7.69
C TYR A 116 -11.18 -19.66 -7.89
N SER A 117 -10.49 -19.74 -9.03
CA SER A 117 -9.65 -20.91 -9.33
C SER A 117 -8.33 -20.90 -8.57
N CYS A 118 -8.03 -22.01 -7.90
CA CYS A 118 -6.74 -22.26 -7.23
C CYS A 118 -5.84 -23.25 -8.01
N GLU A 119 -6.10 -23.50 -9.30
CA GLU A 119 -5.48 -24.58 -10.09
C GLU A 119 -3.93 -24.59 -10.05
N THR A 120 -3.31 -23.41 -9.97
CA THR A 120 -1.85 -23.28 -9.94
C THR A 120 -1.26 -23.07 -8.55
N CYS A 121 -2.10 -23.16 -7.51
CA CYS A 121 -1.72 -22.92 -6.13
C CYS A 121 -1.33 -24.21 -5.42
N LYS A 122 -0.26 -24.15 -4.64
CA LYS A 122 0.20 -25.22 -3.75
C LYS A 122 -0.47 -25.07 -2.37
N GLY A 123 -0.36 -26.10 -1.53
CA GLY A 123 -0.96 -26.12 -0.18
C GLY A 123 -0.42 -25.05 0.78
N ASN A 124 0.71 -24.44 0.48
CA ASN A 124 1.24 -23.28 1.22
C ASN A 124 0.60 -21.94 0.79
N GLY A 125 -0.39 -21.94 -0.10
CA GLY A 125 -1.06 -20.73 -0.58
C GLY A 125 -0.21 -19.89 -1.53
N CYS A 126 0.83 -20.47 -2.12
CA CYS A 126 1.63 -19.87 -3.18
C CYS A 126 1.28 -20.50 -4.53
N CYS A 127 1.20 -19.69 -5.58
CA CYS A 127 0.78 -20.08 -6.92
C CYS A 127 1.81 -19.69 -7.97
N SER A 128 1.79 -20.41 -9.10
CA SER A 128 2.68 -20.14 -10.24
C SER A 128 2.20 -18.95 -11.08
N ILE A 129 0.88 -18.71 -11.12
CA ILE A 129 0.25 -17.63 -11.89
C ILE A 129 -0.38 -16.62 -10.94
N TYR A 130 -0.12 -15.34 -11.20
CA TYR A 130 -0.60 -14.22 -10.39
C TYR A 130 -2.13 -14.12 -10.37
N GLU A 131 -2.78 -14.20 -11.53
CA GLU A 131 -4.24 -14.06 -11.64
C GLU A 131 -4.98 -15.18 -10.89
N PHE A 132 -4.43 -16.40 -10.90
CA PHE A 132 -4.96 -17.51 -10.10
C PHE A 132 -4.68 -17.34 -8.61
N CYS A 133 -3.55 -16.75 -8.20
CA CYS A 133 -3.34 -16.39 -6.79
C CYS A 133 -4.42 -15.43 -6.30
N VAL A 134 -4.70 -14.37 -7.05
CA VAL A 134 -5.70 -13.35 -6.68
C VAL A 134 -7.09 -13.96 -6.68
N SER A 135 -7.46 -14.72 -7.71
CA SER A 135 -8.75 -15.40 -7.79
C SER A 135 -8.96 -16.40 -6.64
N CYS A 136 -7.95 -17.22 -6.33
CA CYS A 136 -7.99 -18.16 -5.21
C CYS A 136 -8.10 -17.43 -3.85
N CYS A 137 -7.38 -16.33 -3.68
CA CYS A 137 -7.41 -15.49 -2.47
C CYS A 137 -8.81 -14.90 -2.21
N LEU A 138 -9.51 -14.50 -3.28
CA LEU A 138 -10.86 -13.92 -3.19
C LEU A 138 -11.95 -14.91 -2.74
N GLN A 139 -11.65 -16.20 -2.65
CA GLN A 139 -12.63 -17.19 -2.19
C GLN A 139 -13.18 -16.81 -0.80
N PRO A 140 -14.51 -16.92 -0.60
CA PRO A 140 -15.14 -16.64 0.70
C PRO A 140 -14.55 -17.47 1.86
N ASN A 141 -14.17 -18.73 1.59
CA ASN A 141 -13.56 -19.63 2.57
C ASN A 141 -12.14 -19.23 3.01
N LYS A 142 -11.50 -18.25 2.36
CA LYS A 142 -10.17 -17.74 2.74
C LYS A 142 -10.25 -16.56 3.69
N LYS A 143 -11.44 -16.01 3.92
CA LYS A 143 -11.65 -14.84 4.79
C LYS A 143 -11.03 -15.02 6.18
N GLU A 144 -11.32 -16.13 6.87
CA GLU A 144 -10.79 -16.37 8.22
C GLU A 144 -9.27 -16.50 8.23
N LEU A 145 -8.71 -17.19 7.24
CA LEU A 145 -7.27 -17.35 7.07
C LEU A 145 -6.58 -15.99 6.82
N LEU A 146 -7.16 -15.16 5.95
CA LEU A 146 -6.65 -13.82 5.65
C LEU A 146 -6.75 -12.89 6.86
N GLN A 147 -7.85 -12.95 7.63
CA GLN A 147 -7.97 -12.22 8.90
C GLN A 147 -6.89 -12.64 9.89
N GLY A 148 -6.58 -13.95 9.96
CA GLY A 148 -5.46 -14.46 10.77
C GLY A 148 -4.11 -13.90 10.33
N VAL A 149 -3.86 -13.84 9.02
CA VAL A 149 -2.64 -13.25 8.45
C VAL A 149 -2.54 -11.75 8.77
N LEU A 150 -3.64 -11.01 8.67
CA LEU A 150 -3.69 -9.58 8.99
C LEU A 150 -3.46 -9.32 10.49
N ARG A 151 -3.99 -10.16 11.38
CA ARG A 151 -3.77 -10.05 12.84
C ARG A 151 -2.35 -10.40 13.28
N ARG A 152 -1.68 -11.31 12.55
CA ARG A 152 -0.31 -11.75 12.87
C ARG A 152 0.76 -10.92 12.17
N ALA A 153 0.38 -10.07 11.23
CA ALA A 153 1.31 -9.26 10.46
C ALA A 153 2.14 -8.34 11.40
N PRO A 154 3.47 -8.27 11.23
CA PRO A 154 4.29 -7.33 11.98
C PRO A 154 3.95 -5.89 11.60
N SER A 155 4.19 -4.93 12.48
CA SER A 155 3.91 -3.49 12.28
C SER A 155 4.46 -2.92 10.96
N THR A 156 5.54 -3.48 10.43
CA THR A 156 6.10 -3.11 9.11
C THR A 156 5.19 -3.51 7.94
N PHE A 157 4.46 -4.61 8.05
CA PHE A 157 3.46 -5.03 7.08
C PHE A 157 2.23 -4.11 7.10
N HIS A 158 1.88 -3.52 8.25
CA HIS A 158 0.72 -2.61 8.33
C HIS A 158 0.87 -1.40 7.40
N VAL A 159 2.10 -0.92 7.15
CA VAL A 159 2.34 0.18 6.20
C VAL A 159 2.00 -0.24 4.76
N VAL A 160 2.31 -1.48 4.37
CA VAL A 160 2.04 -2.01 3.02
C VAL A 160 0.54 -2.15 2.77
N PHE A 161 -0.24 -2.48 3.81
CA PHE A 161 -1.69 -2.67 3.71
C PHE A 161 -2.50 -1.46 4.19
N ALA A 162 -1.84 -0.34 4.53
CA ALA A 162 -2.51 0.84 5.05
C ALA A 162 -3.48 1.49 4.06
N SER A 163 -3.26 1.29 2.76
CA SER A 163 -4.10 1.79 1.68
C SER A 163 -5.15 0.79 1.18
N VAL A 164 -5.21 -0.42 1.76
CA VAL A 164 -6.10 -1.48 1.28
C VAL A 164 -7.50 -1.32 1.87
N THR A 165 -8.49 -1.13 0.99
CA THR A 165 -9.88 -0.82 1.36
C THR A 165 -10.81 -2.02 1.33
N ASP A 166 -10.51 -2.99 0.47
CA ASP A 166 -11.40 -4.12 0.20
C ASP A 166 -10.62 -5.43 -0.03
N HIS A 167 -11.36 -6.54 -0.04
CA HIS A 167 -10.82 -7.88 -0.22
C HIS A 167 -10.02 -8.04 -1.51
N TYR A 168 -10.43 -7.36 -2.58
CA TYR A 168 -9.76 -7.45 -3.87
C TYR A 168 -8.39 -6.78 -3.87
N GLU A 169 -8.31 -5.55 -3.35
CA GLU A 169 -7.04 -4.83 -3.17
C GLU A 169 -6.10 -5.59 -2.22
N LEU A 170 -6.63 -6.25 -1.18
CA LEU A 170 -5.84 -7.10 -0.28
C LEU A 170 -5.17 -8.25 -1.05
N CYS A 171 -5.95 -8.95 -1.87
CA CYS A 171 -5.46 -10.07 -2.66
C CYS A 171 -4.47 -9.64 -3.74
N LEU A 172 -4.71 -8.51 -4.42
CA LEU A 172 -3.75 -7.92 -5.35
C LEU A 172 -2.41 -7.64 -4.66
N ALA A 173 -2.45 -6.94 -3.52
CA ALA A 173 -1.25 -6.56 -2.78
C ALA A 173 -0.47 -7.79 -2.27
N LYS A 174 -1.17 -8.76 -1.66
CA LYS A 174 -0.52 -10.00 -1.15
C LYS A 174 0.11 -10.83 -2.26
N CYS A 175 -0.62 -11.09 -3.35
CA CYS A 175 -0.14 -11.95 -4.44
C CYS A 175 0.98 -11.32 -5.27
N ARG A 176 1.10 -9.98 -5.31
CA ARG A 176 2.05 -9.27 -6.16
C ARG A 176 3.46 -9.25 -5.59
N THR A 177 3.58 -9.02 -4.28
CA THR A 177 4.87 -8.85 -3.60
C THR A 177 4.82 -9.53 -2.24
N SER A 178 5.13 -10.83 -2.21
CA SER A 178 5.26 -11.54 -0.95
C SER A 178 6.73 -11.73 -0.60
N SER A 179 7.14 -11.25 0.58
CA SER A 179 8.46 -11.56 1.16
C SER A 179 8.67 -13.07 1.34
N LEU A 180 7.61 -13.87 1.32
CA LEU A 180 7.65 -15.33 1.40
C LEU A 180 8.14 -15.98 0.12
N SER A 181 7.90 -15.37 -1.03
CA SER A 181 8.34 -15.97 -2.27
C SER A 181 9.83 -15.76 -2.49
N VAL A 182 10.48 -14.90 -1.70
CA VAL A 182 11.90 -14.54 -1.81
C VAL A 182 12.75 -15.00 -0.61
N GLN A 183 14.03 -15.20 -0.88
CA GLN A 183 15.13 -15.55 0.02
C GLN A 183 16.34 -14.71 -0.38
N HIS A 184 17.16 -14.30 0.60
CA HIS A 184 18.31 -13.42 0.36
C HIS A 184 17.93 -12.20 -0.49
N GLU A 185 16.83 -11.55 -0.10
CA GLU A 185 16.32 -10.28 -0.63
C GLU A 185 15.86 -10.28 -2.10
N ASN A 186 16.31 -11.20 -2.96
CA ASN A 186 15.97 -11.22 -4.40
C ASN A 186 15.90 -12.60 -5.07
N SER A 187 16.19 -13.70 -4.39
CA SER A 187 16.11 -15.05 -4.97
C SER A 187 14.78 -15.71 -4.63
N TYR A 188 14.05 -16.28 -5.58
CA TYR A 188 12.80 -16.96 -5.24
C TYR A 188 13.06 -18.24 -4.43
N ARG A 189 12.32 -18.46 -3.33
CA ARG A 189 12.34 -19.71 -2.56
C ARG A 189 11.90 -20.90 -3.41
N ASP A 190 10.86 -20.68 -4.21
CA ASP A 190 10.36 -21.64 -5.17
C ASP A 190 10.18 -20.93 -6.52
N PRO A 191 10.99 -21.25 -7.54
CA PRO A 191 10.88 -20.62 -8.85
C PRO A 191 9.56 -20.96 -9.56
N THR A 192 8.83 -21.97 -9.10
CA THR A 192 7.55 -22.40 -9.67
C THR A 192 6.34 -21.81 -8.95
N ALA A 193 6.49 -21.24 -7.75
CA ALA A 193 5.39 -20.68 -6.96
C ALA A 193 5.79 -19.32 -6.35
N LYS A 194 5.53 -18.25 -7.11
CA LYS A 194 6.05 -16.90 -6.83
C LYS A 194 5.03 -15.96 -6.18
N HIS A 195 3.74 -16.27 -6.30
CA HIS A 195 2.64 -15.40 -5.88
C HIS A 195 1.93 -16.01 -4.69
N CYS A 196 1.97 -15.40 -3.51
CA CYS A 196 1.44 -16.01 -2.29
C CYS A 196 0.42 -15.10 -1.62
N PHE A 197 -0.71 -15.66 -1.19
CA PHE A 197 -1.71 -14.92 -0.41
C PHE A 197 -1.66 -15.25 1.10
N THR A 198 -0.94 -16.29 1.51
CA THR A 198 -0.78 -16.67 2.91
C THR A 198 0.58 -17.30 3.19
N ASP A 199 0.91 -17.29 4.48
CA ASP A 199 2.14 -17.80 5.08
C ASP A 199 1.84 -19.07 5.89
N ALA A 200 0.55 -19.38 6.10
CA ALA A 200 0.10 -20.56 6.82
C ALA A 200 0.23 -21.77 5.90
N VAL A 201 1.13 -22.68 6.28
CA VAL A 201 1.07 -24.07 5.81
C VAL A 201 -0.29 -24.60 6.27
N SER A 202 -1.14 -24.99 5.32
CA SER A 202 -2.39 -25.69 5.63
C SER A 202 -2.13 -27.06 6.23
#